data_AF-A0A1V6T7K7-F1
#
_entry.id   AF-A0A1V6T7K7-F1
#
_cell.length_a   1.000
_cell.length_b   1.000
_cell.length_c   1.000
_cell.angle_alpha   90.00
_cell.angle_beta   90.00
_cell.angle_gamma   90.00
#
_symmetry.space_group_name_H-M   'P 1'
#
loop_
_entity.id
_entity.type
_entity.pdbx_description
1 polymer ?
#
loop_
_entity_poly.entity_id
_entity_poly.type
_entity_poly.pdbx_seq_one_letter_code
_entity_poly.pdbx_strand_id
1 'polypeptide(L)'
;MSLKAFFSAIFGAAVTLQLLILANMSYLYGSAYHDGSRYSTMKLLYVDYDQGPIGESVMTAYNSLKGPSFPTLIHQSQENYPTQLHVQQAVCAGEYWGAIYSTQNASSRLSAALSSSEVAQNYDSSQALRYIWSSTRYPAYAQGVFSNLVQITEATAAVYKNTNGTDILPLINTSDPFIARTILDPISSISTDLNPMSQGVRFYYNTVSMVMPIIIQFFFVMALNGITMQNDLFTKLSPKQNLLLRFSISIIYTFIASLVMTGYLWAFREDWQVTGNQFALTWMAIWLAMHIHFLLIDFTTAIIPMPFIPYFILTWIILNVTSTIGPFEQSPGFYRLGYVFPAHGLYEVLLDIWTHGCNPHLYRALPILFAEWFVGIVSFVLGMGKRMEVKLGSVIQKHRTSHQTTGSSVVEQKV
;
A
#
# COMPACT_ATOMS: atom_id res chain seq x y z
N MET A 1 26.79 19.73 -34.66
CA MET A 1 26.84 20.06 -33.22
C MET A 1 28.32 20.08 -32.82
N SER A 2 28.81 21.14 -32.15
CA SER A 2 30.21 21.16 -31.71
C SER A 2 30.43 20.19 -30.55
N LEU A 3 31.63 19.60 -30.43
CA LEU A 3 31.97 18.68 -29.34
C LEU A 3 31.71 19.33 -27.97
N LYS A 4 31.97 20.64 -27.84
CA LYS A 4 31.68 21.43 -26.63
C LYS A 4 30.17 21.49 -26.32
N ALA A 5 29.32 21.74 -27.32
CA ALA A 5 27.87 21.77 -27.13
C ALA A 5 27.31 20.39 -26.77
N PHE A 6 27.85 19.33 -27.36
CA PHE A 6 27.49 17.95 -27.02
C PHE A 6 27.84 17.61 -25.56
N PHE A 7 29.08 17.87 -25.13
CA PHE A 7 29.49 17.63 -23.75
C PHE A 7 28.72 18.50 -22.74
N SER A 8 28.45 19.76 -23.08
CA SER A 8 27.62 20.64 -22.24
C SER A 8 26.19 20.12 -22.09
N ALA A 9 25.57 19.62 -23.17
CA ALA A 9 24.23 19.05 -23.14
C ALA A 9 24.17 17.76 -22.29
N ILE A 10 25.16 16.87 -22.44
CA ILE A 10 25.26 15.64 -21.64
C ILE A 10 25.47 15.97 -20.17
N PHE A 11 26.39 16.89 -19.86
CA PHE A 11 26.64 17.32 -18.49
C PHE A 11 25.38 17.92 -17.86
N GLY A 12 24.68 18.80 -18.59
CA GLY A 12 23.41 19.37 -18.13
C GLY A 12 22.34 18.32 -17.87
N ALA A 13 22.19 17.34 -18.77
CA ALA A 13 21.26 16.22 -18.58
C ALA A 13 21.65 15.35 -17.37
N ALA A 14 22.93 15.06 -17.19
CA ALA A 14 23.43 14.28 -16.05
C ALA A 14 23.14 14.99 -14.72
N VAL A 15 23.48 16.27 -14.59
CA VAL A 15 23.21 17.05 -13.38
C VAL A 15 21.71 17.13 -13.08
N THR A 16 20.90 17.42 -14.10
CA THR A 16 19.44 17.53 -13.92
C THR A 16 18.82 16.19 -13.49
N LEU A 17 19.28 15.08 -14.06
CA LEU A 17 18.81 13.74 -13.68
C LEU A 17 19.21 13.39 -12.25
N GLN A 18 20.43 13.73 -11.81
CA GLN A 18 20.86 13.49 -10.43
C GLN A 18 20.04 14.32 -9.43
N LEU A 19 19.76 15.59 -9.74
CA LEU A 19 18.89 16.43 -8.90
C LEU A 19 17.46 15.88 -8.84
N LEU A 20 16.93 15.37 -9.95
CA LEU A 20 15.63 14.74 -9.99
C LEU A 20 15.58 13.47 -9.12
N ILE A 21 16.58 12.60 -9.24
CA ILE A 21 16.68 11.38 -8.44
C ILE A 21 16.78 11.75 -6.96
N LEU A 22 17.63 12.72 -6.61
CA LEU A 22 17.75 13.21 -5.25
C LEU A 22 16.40 13.70 -4.70
N ALA A 23 15.69 14.55 -5.44
CA ALA A 23 14.38 15.06 -5.01
C ALA A 23 13.35 13.93 -4.80
N ASN A 24 13.25 13.01 -5.76
CA ASN A 24 12.32 11.89 -5.69
C ASN A 24 12.66 10.92 -4.54
N MET A 25 13.94 10.59 -4.36
CA MET A 25 14.36 9.71 -3.27
C MET A 25 14.22 10.43 -1.91
N SER A 26 14.51 11.73 -1.81
CA SER A 26 14.22 12.50 -0.60
C SER A 26 12.73 12.50 -0.26
N TYR A 27 11.84 12.56 -1.25
CA TYR A 27 10.39 12.43 -1.02
C TYR A 27 10.04 11.02 -0.50
N LEU A 28 10.52 9.96 -1.15
CA LEU A 28 10.23 8.58 -0.75
C LEU A 28 10.79 8.23 0.63
N TYR A 29 12.05 8.55 0.90
CA TYR A 29 12.66 8.29 2.21
C TYR A 29 12.10 9.22 3.28
N GLY A 30 11.76 10.46 2.92
CA GLY A 30 11.16 11.43 3.82
C GLY A 30 9.78 11.00 4.33
N SER A 31 9.01 10.24 3.55
CA SER A 31 7.70 9.73 4.00
C SER A 31 7.84 8.71 5.13
N ALA A 32 8.90 7.89 5.09
CA ALA A 32 9.20 6.85 6.08
C ALA A 32 10.18 7.30 7.18
N TYR A 33 10.71 8.52 7.07
CA TYR A 33 11.72 9.02 7.99
C TYR A 33 11.14 9.13 9.41
N HIS A 34 11.77 8.44 10.37
CA HIS A 34 11.35 8.33 11.77
C HIS A 34 10.07 7.51 12.05
N ASP A 35 9.65 6.60 11.16
CA ASP A 35 8.50 5.70 11.41
C ASP A 35 8.58 4.98 12.75
N GLY A 36 9.76 4.45 13.11
CA GLY A 36 10.01 3.77 14.39
C GLY A 36 9.71 4.61 15.65
N SER A 37 9.74 5.94 15.54
CA SER A 37 9.41 6.86 16.64
C SER A 37 8.00 7.45 16.57
N ARG A 38 7.20 7.02 15.58
CA ARG A 38 5.83 7.47 15.35
C ARG A 38 4.80 6.36 15.52
N TYR A 39 5.20 5.23 16.08
CA TYR A 39 4.28 4.13 16.38
C TYR A 39 3.16 4.56 17.33
N SER A 40 3.41 5.55 18.19
CA SER A 40 2.37 6.16 19.05
C SER A 40 1.14 6.71 18.29
N THR A 41 1.23 7.00 16.99
CA THR A 41 0.04 7.40 16.20
C THR A 41 -0.88 6.24 15.87
N MET A 42 -0.38 5.00 15.92
CA MET A 42 -1.19 3.79 15.79
C MET A 42 -1.92 3.51 17.10
N LYS A 43 -3.18 3.08 16.97
CA LYS A 43 -4.04 2.77 18.11
C LYS A 43 -4.20 1.27 18.25
N LEU A 44 -4.04 0.78 19.48
CA LEU A 44 -4.40 -0.57 19.91
C LEU A 44 -5.61 -0.49 20.83
N LEU A 45 -6.58 -1.37 20.63
CA LEU A 45 -7.72 -1.49 21.53
C LEU A 45 -7.36 -2.38 22.72
N TYR A 46 -7.70 -1.97 23.93
CA TYR A 46 -7.63 -2.81 25.12
C TYR A 46 -9.00 -2.92 25.79
N VAL A 47 -9.43 -4.15 26.07
CA VAL A 47 -10.66 -4.43 26.82
C VAL A 47 -10.31 -5.40 27.96
N ASP A 48 -10.66 -5.03 29.19
CA ASP A 48 -10.47 -5.89 30.36
C ASP A 48 -11.77 -6.63 30.68
N TYR A 49 -11.86 -7.92 30.32
CA TYR A 49 -12.98 -8.78 30.72
C TYR A 49 -12.74 -9.52 32.04
N ASP A 50 -11.51 -9.47 32.56
CA ASP A 50 -11.11 -10.14 33.79
C ASP A 50 -11.39 -9.26 35.03
N GLN A 51 -11.20 -7.94 34.92
CA GLN A 51 -11.32 -6.97 36.02
C GLN A 51 -10.49 -7.37 37.26
N GLY A 52 -9.35 -8.02 37.01
CA GLY A 52 -8.49 -8.59 38.03
C GLY A 52 -7.01 -8.25 37.85
N PRO A 53 -6.13 -8.83 38.68
CA PRO A 53 -4.69 -8.58 38.63
C PRO A 53 -4.03 -8.73 37.26
N ILE A 54 -4.49 -9.66 36.42
CA ILE A 54 -3.98 -9.80 35.05
C ILE A 54 -4.31 -8.57 34.21
N GLY A 55 -5.54 -8.05 34.28
CA GLY A 55 -5.93 -6.83 33.59
C GLY A 55 -5.18 -5.60 34.07
N GLU A 56 -5.01 -5.45 35.39
CA GLU A 56 -4.22 -4.38 36.00
C GLU A 56 -2.73 -4.45 35.59
N SER A 57 -2.19 -5.68 35.46
CA SER A 57 -0.84 -5.91 34.98
C SER A 57 -0.64 -5.44 33.54
N VAL A 58 -1.65 -5.57 32.66
CA VAL A 58 -1.58 -5.05 31.28
C VAL A 58 -1.43 -3.54 31.27
N MET A 59 -2.23 -2.84 32.07
CA MET A 59 -2.17 -1.38 32.13
C MET A 59 -0.87 -0.87 32.76
N THR A 60 -0.34 -1.58 33.75
CA THR A 60 0.95 -1.27 34.37
C THR A 60 2.12 -1.54 33.41
N ALA A 61 2.06 -2.63 32.64
CA ALA A 61 3.01 -2.92 31.58
C ALA A 61 2.98 -1.83 30.49
N TYR A 62 1.78 -1.44 30.03
CA TYR A 62 1.64 -0.33 29.08
C TYR A 62 2.23 0.97 29.62
N ASN A 63 2.03 1.30 30.89
CA ASN A 63 2.61 2.51 31.49
C ASN A 63 4.15 2.53 31.48
N SER A 64 4.78 1.36 31.44
CA SER A 64 6.23 1.20 31.36
C SER A 64 6.74 1.22 29.91
N LEU A 65 5.91 0.80 28.96
CA LEU A 65 6.23 0.74 27.52
C LEU A 65 5.82 2.00 26.75
N LYS A 66 4.89 2.80 27.27
CA LYS A 66 4.34 3.97 26.57
C LYS A 66 5.45 4.93 26.18
N GLY A 67 5.45 5.33 24.92
CA GLY A 67 6.44 6.22 24.36
C GLY A 67 6.23 6.39 22.86
N PRO A 68 7.07 7.21 22.19
CA PRO A 68 6.92 7.48 20.76
C PRO A 68 6.98 6.22 19.89
N SER A 69 7.75 5.21 20.33
CA SER A 69 7.98 3.95 19.62
C SER A 69 6.98 2.84 19.93
N PHE A 70 5.99 3.07 20.78
CA PHE A 70 4.97 2.07 21.13
C PHE A 70 3.57 2.58 20.74
N PRO A 71 2.70 1.75 20.14
CA PRO A 71 1.33 2.12 19.81
C PRO A 71 0.54 2.62 21.03
N THR A 72 -0.32 3.61 20.83
CA THR A 72 -1.19 4.09 21.90
C THR A 72 -2.24 3.04 22.21
N LEU A 73 -2.22 2.52 23.45
CA LEU A 73 -3.23 1.59 23.95
C LEU A 73 -4.45 2.36 24.46
N ILE A 74 -5.60 2.12 23.85
CA ILE A 74 -6.89 2.74 24.17
C ILE A 74 -7.72 1.76 24.97
N HIS A 75 -7.83 2.00 26.27
CA HIS A 75 -8.69 1.22 27.15
C HIS A 75 -10.16 1.58 26.91
N GLN A 76 -11.00 0.56 26.70
CA GLN A 76 -12.44 0.67 26.48
C GLN A 76 -13.19 -0.25 27.42
N SER A 77 -14.42 0.14 27.80
CA SER A 77 -15.26 -0.69 28.65
C SER A 77 -15.76 -1.93 27.91
N GLN A 78 -15.95 -3.02 28.65
CA GLN A 78 -16.61 -4.23 28.17
C GLN A 78 -18.07 -3.98 27.71
N GLU A 79 -18.71 -2.88 28.11
CA GLU A 79 -20.05 -2.50 27.64
C GLU A 79 -20.05 -2.10 26.17
N ASN A 80 -19.00 -1.39 25.72
CA ASN A 80 -18.84 -1.00 24.32
C ASN A 80 -18.43 -2.19 23.44
N TYR A 81 -17.74 -3.17 24.02
CA TYR A 81 -17.26 -4.36 23.35
C TYR A 81 -17.65 -5.62 24.13
N PRO A 82 -18.92 -6.03 24.15
CA PRO A 82 -19.38 -7.12 25.03
C PRO A 82 -18.91 -8.50 24.58
N THR A 83 -18.55 -8.66 23.31
CA THR A 83 -18.11 -9.94 22.75
C THR A 83 -16.85 -9.79 21.92
N GLN A 84 -16.10 -10.90 21.79
CA GLN A 84 -14.94 -11.00 20.91
C GLN A 84 -15.25 -10.53 19.47
N LEU A 85 -16.47 -10.77 18.97
CA LEU A 85 -16.88 -10.34 17.64
C LEU A 85 -16.85 -8.81 17.48
N HIS A 86 -17.24 -8.05 18.51
CA HIS A 86 -17.19 -6.59 18.47
C HIS A 86 -15.73 -6.08 18.44
N VAL A 87 -14.84 -6.74 19.18
CA VAL A 87 -13.40 -6.44 19.15
C VAL A 87 -12.83 -6.74 17.76
N GLN A 88 -13.19 -7.88 17.16
CA GLN A 88 -12.80 -8.25 15.79
C GLN A 88 -13.30 -7.22 14.77
N GLN A 89 -14.56 -6.80 14.86
CA GLN A 89 -15.16 -5.80 13.98
C GLN A 89 -14.46 -4.44 14.09
N ALA A 90 -14.03 -4.02 15.28
CA ALA A 90 -13.31 -2.76 15.47
C ALA A 90 -11.93 -2.75 14.79
N VAL A 91 -11.19 -3.86 14.90
CA VAL A 91 -9.92 -4.04 14.17
C VAL A 91 -10.19 -4.13 12.67
N CYS A 92 -11.27 -4.80 12.28
CA CYS A 92 -11.67 -4.98 10.88
C CYS A 92 -12.12 -3.69 10.18
N ALA A 93 -12.77 -2.80 10.91
CA ALA A 93 -13.16 -1.47 10.43
C ALA A 93 -11.95 -0.53 10.23
N GLY A 94 -10.74 -0.94 10.66
CA GLY A 94 -9.53 -0.14 10.52
C GLY A 94 -9.38 0.97 11.56
N GLU A 95 -10.26 1.04 12.57
CA GLU A 95 -10.17 2.01 13.68
C GLU A 95 -8.96 1.75 14.58
N TYR A 96 -8.59 0.47 14.71
CA TYR A 96 -7.46 -0.02 15.49
C TYR A 96 -6.59 -0.94 14.63
N TRP A 97 -5.28 -0.87 14.84
CA TRP A 97 -4.31 -1.74 14.16
C TRP A 97 -4.29 -3.16 14.75
N GLY A 98 -4.76 -3.29 15.97
CA GLY A 98 -4.92 -4.54 16.68
C GLY A 98 -5.66 -4.30 18.00
N ALA A 99 -5.99 -5.37 18.67
CA ALA A 99 -6.62 -5.36 19.97
C ALA A 99 -5.96 -6.40 20.88
N ILE A 100 -5.89 -6.12 22.16
CA ILE A 100 -5.53 -7.06 23.21
C ILE A 100 -6.65 -7.06 24.25
N TYR A 101 -7.01 -8.22 24.80
CA TYR A 101 -8.00 -8.31 25.85
C TYR A 101 -7.66 -9.44 26.81
N SER A 102 -7.95 -9.22 28.09
CA SER A 102 -7.92 -10.27 29.11
C SER A 102 -9.17 -11.11 28.99
N THR A 103 -9.07 -12.43 29.15
CA THR A 103 -10.27 -13.27 29.10
C THR A 103 -10.98 -13.26 30.46
N GLN A 104 -12.30 -13.47 30.45
CA GLN A 104 -13.09 -13.52 31.69
C GLN A 104 -12.51 -14.53 32.68
N ASN A 105 -12.44 -14.19 33.97
CA ASN A 105 -11.92 -15.03 35.05
C ASN A 105 -10.47 -15.53 34.85
N ALA A 106 -9.65 -14.86 34.05
CA ALA A 106 -8.25 -15.22 33.85
C ALA A 106 -7.46 -15.18 35.17
N SER A 107 -7.63 -14.13 35.97
CA SER A 107 -6.97 -14.00 37.28
C SER A 107 -7.43 -15.10 38.25
N SER A 108 -8.73 -15.39 38.29
CA SER A 108 -9.29 -16.44 39.16
C SER A 108 -8.80 -17.83 38.76
N ARG A 109 -8.69 -18.12 37.45
CA ARG A 109 -8.13 -19.39 36.96
C ARG A 109 -6.66 -19.54 37.35
N LEU A 110 -5.87 -18.47 37.20
CA LEU A 110 -4.46 -18.48 37.58
C LEU A 110 -4.30 -18.67 39.11
N SER A 111 -5.07 -17.97 39.94
CA SER A 111 -5.03 -18.15 41.39
C SER A 111 -5.44 -19.56 41.83
N ALA A 112 -6.43 -20.15 41.16
CA ALA A 112 -6.85 -21.53 41.43
C ALA A 112 -5.77 -22.55 41.06
N ALA A 113 -5.08 -22.35 39.93
CA ALA A 113 -3.94 -23.17 39.52
C ALA A 113 -2.80 -23.08 40.54
N LEU A 114 -2.51 -21.90 41.07
CA LEU A 114 -1.45 -21.72 42.06
C LEU A 114 -1.78 -22.33 43.44
N SER A 115 -3.07 -22.56 43.72
CA SER A 115 -3.54 -23.12 45.00
C SER A 115 -3.78 -24.64 44.97
N SER A 116 -3.86 -25.26 43.78
CA SER A 116 -4.19 -26.68 43.63
C SER A 116 -3.37 -27.34 42.52
N SER A 117 -2.66 -28.42 42.87
CA SER A 117 -1.86 -29.23 41.94
C SER A 117 -2.66 -29.77 40.75
N GLU A 118 -3.89 -30.26 41.00
CA GLU A 118 -4.77 -30.82 39.96
C GLU A 118 -5.20 -29.76 38.95
N VAL A 119 -5.42 -28.53 39.40
CA VAL A 119 -5.77 -27.40 38.53
C VAL A 119 -4.53 -26.90 37.79
N ALA A 120 -3.37 -26.83 38.46
CA ALA A 120 -2.09 -26.48 37.84
C ALA A 120 -1.71 -27.41 36.69
N GLN A 121 -2.00 -28.71 36.81
CA GLN A 121 -1.69 -29.69 35.77
C GLN A 121 -2.39 -29.38 34.44
N ASN A 122 -3.60 -28.80 34.50
CA ASN A 122 -4.42 -28.47 33.33
C ASN A 122 -4.41 -26.96 33.00
N TYR A 123 -3.58 -26.18 33.68
CA TYR A 123 -3.50 -24.74 33.45
C TYR A 123 -2.82 -24.42 32.13
N ASP A 124 -3.47 -23.59 31.31
CA ASP A 124 -2.96 -23.10 30.05
C ASP A 124 -2.79 -21.58 30.13
N SER A 125 -1.54 -21.13 30.22
CA SER A 125 -1.17 -19.71 30.32
C SER A 125 -1.63 -18.91 29.11
N SER A 126 -1.76 -19.55 27.94
CA SER A 126 -2.16 -18.88 26.69
C SER A 126 -3.61 -18.38 26.71
N GLN A 127 -4.44 -18.90 27.62
CA GLN A 127 -5.82 -18.47 27.76
C GLN A 127 -5.98 -17.17 28.55
N ALA A 128 -4.92 -16.65 29.18
CA ALA A 128 -5.00 -15.43 29.98
C ALA A 128 -5.29 -14.20 29.13
N LEU A 129 -4.53 -14.02 28.04
CA LEU A 129 -4.66 -12.90 27.12
C LEU A 129 -5.00 -13.38 25.71
N ARG A 130 -5.69 -12.54 24.96
CA ARG A 130 -5.89 -12.74 23.53
C ARG A 130 -5.61 -11.45 22.82
N TYR A 131 -5.00 -11.54 21.64
CA TYR A 131 -4.88 -10.38 20.77
C TYR A 131 -5.31 -10.69 19.35
N ILE A 132 -5.92 -9.70 18.73
CA ILE A 132 -6.48 -9.73 17.37
C ILE A 132 -5.75 -8.68 16.55
N TRP A 133 -5.33 -9.02 15.33
CA TRP A 133 -4.66 -8.10 14.41
C TRP A 133 -4.90 -8.54 12.96
N SER A 134 -4.38 -7.80 11.99
CA SER A 134 -4.42 -8.19 10.58
C SER A 134 -3.05 -8.08 9.93
N SER A 135 -2.55 -9.17 9.35
CA SER A 135 -1.26 -9.16 8.62
C SER A 135 -1.35 -8.57 7.20
N THR A 136 -2.56 -8.39 6.68
CA THR A 136 -2.81 -7.97 5.29
C THR A 136 -2.54 -6.48 5.07
N ARG A 137 -2.88 -5.61 6.04
CA ARG A 137 -2.77 -4.15 5.94
C ARG A 137 -1.32 -3.69 6.14
N TYR A 138 -0.67 -3.21 5.08
CA TYR A 138 0.75 -2.77 5.07
C TYR A 138 1.68 -3.77 5.79
N PRO A 139 2.09 -4.88 5.15
CA PRO A 139 2.70 -6.03 5.84
C PRO A 139 3.87 -5.73 6.78
N ALA A 140 4.74 -4.78 6.43
CA ALA A 140 5.86 -4.36 7.28
C ALA A 140 5.41 -3.69 8.58
N TYR A 141 4.36 -2.86 8.52
CA TYR A 141 3.82 -2.15 9.67
C TYR A 141 2.97 -3.09 10.54
N ALA A 142 2.16 -3.96 9.93
CA ALA A 142 1.43 -5.00 10.63
C ALA A 142 2.36 -5.91 11.44
N GLN A 143 3.51 -6.28 10.88
CA GLN A 143 4.53 -7.04 11.60
C GLN A 143 5.07 -6.30 12.83
N GLY A 144 5.30 -4.98 12.71
CA GLY A 144 5.70 -4.15 13.84
C GLY A 144 4.61 -4.07 14.93
N VAL A 145 3.33 -3.99 14.53
CA VAL A 145 2.20 -4.04 15.47
C VAL A 145 2.14 -5.38 16.21
N PHE A 146 2.30 -6.50 15.49
CA PHE A 146 2.38 -7.83 16.09
C PHE A 146 3.52 -7.93 17.12
N SER A 147 4.71 -7.43 16.79
CA SER A 147 5.84 -7.40 17.73
C SER A 147 5.55 -6.59 18.99
N ASN A 148 4.84 -5.46 18.88
CA ASN A 148 4.41 -4.67 20.04
C ASN A 148 3.37 -5.41 20.89
N LEU A 149 2.45 -6.16 20.28
CA LEU A 149 1.46 -7.01 21.00
C LEU A 149 2.13 -8.15 21.78
N VAL A 150 3.16 -8.76 21.21
CA VAL A 150 3.99 -9.75 21.92
C VAL A 150 4.74 -9.08 23.08
N GLN A 151 5.37 -7.93 22.83
CA GLN A 151 6.13 -7.20 23.85
C GLN A 151 5.27 -6.82 25.07
N ILE A 152 4.05 -6.31 24.86
CA ILE A 152 3.16 -5.98 25.99
C ILE A 152 2.67 -7.22 26.74
N THR A 153 2.49 -8.35 26.04
CA THR A 153 2.14 -9.63 26.69
C THR A 153 3.28 -10.10 27.60
N GLU A 154 4.52 -10.08 27.11
CA GLU A 154 5.70 -10.45 27.90
C GLU A 154 5.92 -9.50 29.09
N ALA A 155 5.76 -8.19 28.87
CA ALA A 155 5.84 -7.19 29.92
C ALA A 155 4.72 -7.36 30.97
N THR A 156 3.52 -7.74 30.55
CA THR A 156 2.40 -8.07 31.46
C THR A 156 2.75 -9.24 32.35
N ALA A 157 3.28 -10.33 31.78
CA ALA A 157 3.73 -11.48 32.55
C ALA A 157 4.84 -11.11 33.56
N ALA A 158 5.78 -10.25 33.17
CA ALA A 158 6.84 -9.77 34.06
C ALA A 158 6.29 -8.89 35.20
N VAL A 159 5.37 -7.97 34.89
CA VAL A 159 4.71 -7.12 35.90
C VAL A 159 3.94 -7.97 36.90
N TYR A 160 3.15 -8.95 36.43
CA TYR A 160 2.40 -9.84 37.30
C TYR A 160 3.33 -10.62 38.25
N LYS A 161 4.44 -11.16 37.75
CA LYS A 161 5.43 -11.87 38.58
C LYS A 161 6.00 -10.98 39.69
N ASN A 162 6.29 -9.72 39.38
CA ASN A 162 6.92 -8.77 40.31
C ASN A 162 5.97 -8.15 41.34
N THR A 163 4.65 -8.20 41.09
CA THR A 163 3.63 -7.58 41.95
C THR A 163 2.89 -8.67 42.70
N ASN A 164 2.05 -9.43 42.01
CA ASN A 164 1.24 -10.47 42.61
C ASN A 164 2.02 -11.77 42.85
N GLY A 165 2.91 -12.14 41.94
CA GLY A 165 3.68 -13.39 42.00
C GLY A 165 4.60 -13.46 43.22
N THR A 166 5.35 -12.40 43.51
CA THR A 166 6.25 -12.32 44.67
C THR A 166 5.53 -12.42 46.00
N ASP A 167 4.33 -11.84 46.09
CA ASP A 167 3.54 -11.83 47.33
C ASP A 167 2.96 -13.21 47.66
N ILE A 168 2.67 -14.01 46.64
CA ILE A 168 2.12 -15.37 46.81
C ILE A 168 3.19 -16.45 46.93
N LEU A 169 4.45 -16.18 46.55
CA LEU A 169 5.54 -17.17 46.60
C LEU A 169 5.71 -17.88 47.96
N PRO A 170 5.59 -17.20 49.13
CA PRO A 170 5.69 -17.87 50.43
C PRO A 170 4.49 -18.77 50.75
N LEU A 171 3.36 -18.58 50.07
CA LEU A 171 2.07 -19.21 50.35
C LEU A 171 1.82 -20.47 49.50
N ILE A 172 2.65 -20.73 48.49
CA ILE A 172 2.46 -21.79 47.50
C ILE A 172 3.52 -22.88 47.61
N ASN A 173 3.12 -24.12 47.34
CA ASN A 173 4.01 -25.27 47.40
C ASN A 173 4.89 -25.35 46.14
N THR A 174 6.02 -24.66 46.16
CA THR A 174 6.99 -24.66 45.04
C THR A 174 7.71 -25.99 44.82
N SER A 175 7.54 -26.98 45.71
CA SER A 175 8.05 -28.34 45.49
C SER A 175 7.21 -29.14 44.50
N ASP A 176 5.97 -28.70 44.22
CA ASP A 176 5.15 -29.30 43.19
C ASP A 176 5.58 -28.79 41.79
N PRO A 177 5.97 -29.69 40.86
CA PRO A 177 6.46 -29.31 39.54
C PRO A 177 5.40 -28.58 38.68
N PHE A 178 4.10 -28.86 38.86
CA PHE A 178 3.03 -28.21 38.09
C PHE A 178 2.79 -26.78 38.56
N ILE A 179 2.80 -26.56 39.88
CA ILE A 179 2.70 -25.22 40.47
C ILE A 179 3.94 -24.40 40.12
N ALA A 180 5.14 -25.00 40.23
CA ALA A 180 6.38 -24.34 39.85
C ALA A 180 6.37 -23.88 38.38
N ARG A 181 5.88 -24.72 37.46
CA ARG A 181 5.72 -24.35 36.05
C ARG A 181 4.76 -23.18 35.86
N THR A 182 3.63 -23.19 36.57
CA THR A 182 2.61 -22.13 36.51
C THR A 182 3.17 -20.77 36.97
N ILE A 183 4.06 -20.75 37.98
CA ILE A 183 4.74 -19.52 38.43
C ILE A 183 5.74 -19.02 37.39
N LEU A 184 6.47 -19.93 36.74
CA LEU A 184 7.48 -19.58 35.74
C LEU A 184 6.85 -19.05 34.44
N ASP A 185 5.67 -19.55 34.08
CA ASP A 185 4.90 -19.11 32.90
C ASP A 185 3.41 -18.85 33.25
N PRO A 186 3.11 -17.75 33.97
CA PRO A 186 1.76 -17.51 34.50
C PRO A 186 0.82 -16.89 33.46
N ILE A 187 1.35 -16.17 32.48
CA ILE A 187 0.55 -15.39 31.53
C ILE A 187 1.20 -15.53 30.17
N SER A 188 0.42 -16.01 29.22
CA SER A 188 0.73 -16.02 27.79
C SER A 188 -0.51 -15.56 27.02
N SER A 189 -0.45 -15.66 25.70
CA SER A 189 -1.50 -15.13 24.82
C SER A 189 -1.76 -16.02 23.62
N ILE A 190 -3.01 -15.99 23.14
CA ILE A 190 -3.38 -16.52 21.81
C ILE A 190 -3.49 -15.36 20.81
N SER A 191 -2.79 -15.51 19.69
CA SER A 191 -2.88 -14.62 18.52
C SER A 191 -4.01 -15.04 17.59
N THR A 192 -4.80 -14.08 17.14
CA THR A 192 -5.77 -14.27 16.03
C THR A 192 -5.50 -13.24 14.94
N ASP A 193 -5.05 -13.70 13.77
CA ASP A 193 -4.97 -12.88 12.57
C ASP A 193 -6.29 -12.97 11.80
N LEU A 194 -6.95 -11.83 11.58
CA LEU A 194 -8.24 -11.75 10.89
C LEU A 194 -8.15 -12.16 9.42
N ASN A 195 -7.05 -11.81 8.76
CA ASN A 195 -6.87 -12.01 7.32
C ASN A 195 -5.42 -12.43 7.07
N PRO A 196 -5.09 -13.71 7.29
CA PRO A 196 -3.72 -14.19 7.16
C PRO A 196 -3.28 -14.20 5.69
N MET A 197 -2.21 -13.45 5.41
CA MET A 197 -1.43 -13.57 4.18
C MET A 197 -0.14 -14.32 4.49
N SER A 198 -0.12 -15.64 4.32
CA SER A 198 1.04 -16.49 4.63
C SER A 198 2.20 -16.33 3.64
N GLN A 199 1.93 -15.81 2.44
CA GLN A 199 2.88 -15.80 1.34
C GLN A 199 4.04 -14.82 1.55
N GLY A 200 5.26 -15.26 1.25
CA GLY A 200 6.47 -14.43 1.38
C GLY A 200 6.46 -13.20 0.47
N VAL A 201 5.78 -13.29 -0.68
CA VAL A 201 5.69 -12.22 -1.68
C VAL A 201 4.75 -11.07 -1.31
N ARG A 202 4.06 -11.13 -0.17
CA ARG A 202 3.07 -10.12 0.26
C ARG A 202 3.64 -8.70 0.33
N PHE A 203 4.93 -8.54 0.64
CA PHE A 203 5.62 -7.24 0.66
C PHE A 203 5.73 -6.58 -0.72
N TYR A 204 5.63 -7.34 -1.81
CA TYR A 204 5.63 -6.78 -3.15
C TYR A 204 4.29 -6.11 -3.52
N TYR A 205 3.19 -6.51 -2.87
CA TYR A 205 1.84 -6.09 -3.27
C TYR A 205 1.62 -4.58 -3.10
N ASN A 206 2.18 -3.99 -2.05
CA ASN A 206 2.09 -2.55 -1.80
C ASN A 206 3.33 -1.76 -2.25
N THR A 207 4.29 -2.42 -2.90
CA THR A 207 5.55 -1.82 -3.37
C THR A 207 5.72 -2.00 -4.88
N VAL A 208 6.47 -3.00 -5.32
CA VAL A 208 6.81 -3.26 -6.73
C VAL A 208 5.55 -3.48 -7.57
N SER A 209 4.53 -4.18 -7.04
CA SER A 209 3.27 -4.39 -7.75
C SER A 209 2.52 -3.08 -8.03
N MET A 210 2.74 -2.01 -7.26
CA MET A 210 2.13 -0.70 -7.53
C MET A 210 2.89 0.09 -8.60
N VAL A 211 4.14 -0.27 -8.87
CA VAL A 211 4.97 0.32 -9.94
C VAL A 211 4.64 -0.31 -11.30
N MET A 212 4.35 -1.61 -11.35
CA MET A 212 4.13 -2.36 -12.59
C MET A 212 2.99 -1.81 -13.48
N PRO A 213 1.82 -1.39 -12.93
CA PRO A 213 0.77 -0.72 -13.71
C PRO A 213 1.21 0.54 -14.44
N ILE A 214 2.29 1.20 -14.03
CA ILE A 214 2.81 2.40 -14.69
C ILE A 214 3.83 1.99 -15.77
N ILE A 215 4.80 1.14 -15.42
CA ILE A 215 5.90 0.75 -16.31
C ILE A 215 5.40 0.02 -17.55
N ILE A 216 4.50 -0.95 -17.37
CA ILE A 216 3.95 -1.74 -18.48
C ILE A 216 3.27 -0.81 -19.50
N GLN A 217 2.48 0.13 -19.00
CA GLN A 217 1.74 1.09 -19.85
C GLN A 217 2.70 2.08 -20.52
N PHE A 218 3.73 2.53 -19.81
CA PHE A 218 4.76 3.40 -20.39
C PHE A 218 5.45 2.77 -21.60
N PHE A 219 5.97 1.54 -21.47
CA PHE A 219 6.66 0.89 -22.58
C PHE A 219 5.73 0.64 -23.76
N PHE A 220 4.49 0.25 -23.51
CA PHE A 220 3.53 0.03 -24.59
C PHE A 220 3.12 1.34 -25.28
N VAL A 221 2.86 2.42 -24.55
CA VAL A 221 2.55 3.73 -25.14
C VAL A 221 3.72 4.22 -26.00
N MET A 222 4.96 4.00 -25.57
CA MET A 222 6.15 4.33 -26.37
C MET A 222 6.23 3.52 -27.66
N ALA A 223 5.99 2.20 -27.60
CA ALA A 223 5.92 1.35 -28.78
C ALA A 223 4.78 1.79 -29.73
N LEU A 224 3.60 2.06 -29.17
CA LEU A 224 2.44 2.54 -29.91
C LEU A 224 2.73 3.87 -30.60
N ASN A 225 3.39 4.81 -29.93
CA ASN A 225 3.85 6.07 -30.53
C ASN A 225 4.81 5.84 -31.71
N GLY A 226 5.81 4.97 -31.53
CA GLY A 226 6.77 4.63 -32.59
C GLY A 226 6.09 4.01 -33.82
N ILE A 227 5.24 3.01 -33.61
CA ILE A 227 4.52 2.30 -34.69
C ILE A 227 3.55 3.26 -35.41
N THR A 228 2.85 4.11 -34.67
CA THR A 228 1.90 5.08 -35.25
C THR A 228 2.62 6.11 -36.13
N MET A 229 3.82 6.55 -35.70
CA MET A 229 4.67 7.45 -36.49
C MET A 229 5.24 6.78 -37.73
N GLN A 230 5.75 5.56 -37.64
CA GLN A 230 6.34 4.83 -38.78
C GLN A 230 5.33 4.55 -39.89
N ASN A 231 4.07 4.30 -39.53
CA ASN A 231 3.01 3.98 -40.48
C ASN A 231 2.24 5.21 -41.01
N ASP A 232 2.59 6.42 -40.53
CA ASP A 232 1.91 7.68 -40.82
C ASP A 232 0.37 7.60 -40.61
N LEU A 233 -0.07 6.88 -39.57
CA LEU A 233 -1.49 6.68 -39.29
C LEU A 233 -2.22 8.02 -39.02
N PHE A 234 -1.51 9.01 -38.47
CA PHE A 234 -2.03 10.35 -38.22
C PHE A 234 -2.42 11.11 -39.50
N THR A 235 -1.89 10.76 -40.67
CA THR A 235 -2.24 11.42 -41.94
C THR A 235 -3.17 10.57 -42.81
N LYS A 236 -3.21 9.25 -42.59
CA LYS A 236 -4.03 8.32 -43.38
C LYS A 236 -5.46 8.17 -42.86
N LEU A 237 -5.67 8.33 -41.56
CA LEU A 237 -6.97 8.16 -40.92
C LEU A 237 -7.56 9.51 -40.52
N SER A 238 -8.89 9.62 -40.55
CA SER A 238 -9.58 10.80 -40.04
C SER A 238 -9.34 10.96 -38.52
N PRO A 239 -9.44 12.19 -37.97
CA PRO A 239 -9.27 12.44 -36.55
C PRO A 239 -10.11 11.54 -35.63
N LYS A 240 -11.37 11.32 -36.00
CA LYS A 240 -12.29 10.46 -35.24
C LYS A 240 -11.89 8.99 -35.28
N GLN A 241 -11.43 8.50 -36.44
CA GLN A 241 -10.96 7.12 -36.60
C GLN A 241 -9.67 6.87 -35.81
N ASN A 242 -8.72 7.82 -35.85
CA ASN A 242 -7.48 7.74 -35.05
C ASN A 242 -7.77 7.72 -33.55
N LEU A 243 -8.68 8.60 -33.09
CA LEU A 243 -9.13 8.64 -31.69
C LEU A 243 -9.75 7.30 -31.27
N LEU A 244 -10.71 6.80 -32.05
CA LEU A 244 -11.41 5.55 -31.75
C LEU A 244 -10.46 4.35 -31.76
N LEU A 245 -9.59 4.24 -32.77
CA LEU A 245 -8.61 3.15 -32.86
C LEU A 245 -7.69 3.13 -31.64
N ARG A 246 -7.12 4.28 -31.28
CA ARG A 246 -6.18 4.38 -30.16
C ARG A 246 -6.86 4.10 -28.82
N PHE A 247 -8.09 4.56 -28.64
CA PHE A 247 -8.88 4.28 -27.44
C PHE A 247 -9.30 2.80 -27.34
N SER A 248 -9.66 2.15 -28.45
CA SER A 248 -9.92 0.71 -28.46
C SER A 248 -8.67 -0.09 -28.10
N ILE A 249 -7.50 0.32 -28.63
CA ILE A 249 -6.21 -0.29 -28.27
C ILE A 249 -5.91 -0.10 -26.78
N SER A 250 -6.17 1.08 -26.21
CA SER A 250 -5.91 1.34 -24.79
C SER A 250 -6.70 0.40 -23.90
N ILE A 251 -8.01 0.24 -24.16
CA ILE A 251 -8.88 -0.64 -23.39
C ILE A 251 -8.45 -2.11 -23.53
N ILE A 252 -8.27 -2.60 -24.77
CA ILE A 252 -7.95 -4.02 -25.00
C ILE A 252 -6.59 -4.36 -24.38
N TYR A 253 -5.58 -3.50 -24.59
CA TYR A 253 -4.25 -3.74 -24.06
C TYR A 253 -4.24 -3.72 -22.53
N THR A 254 -4.84 -2.72 -21.88
CA THR A 254 -4.87 -2.64 -20.41
C THR A 254 -5.67 -3.78 -19.80
N PHE A 255 -6.72 -4.24 -20.47
CA PHE A 255 -7.53 -5.39 -20.03
C PHE A 255 -6.75 -6.70 -20.05
N ILE A 256 -5.95 -6.94 -21.09
CA ILE A 256 -5.07 -8.11 -21.16
C ILE A 256 -3.88 -7.96 -20.20
N ALA A 257 -3.26 -6.78 -20.13
CA ALA A 257 -2.11 -6.53 -19.25
C ALA A 257 -2.47 -6.70 -17.77
N SER A 258 -3.65 -6.23 -17.36
CA SER A 258 -4.16 -6.42 -15.99
C SER A 258 -4.49 -7.88 -15.70
N LEU A 259 -4.93 -8.66 -16.70
CA LEU A 259 -5.12 -10.10 -16.54
C LEU A 259 -3.78 -10.82 -16.34
N VAL A 260 -2.74 -10.46 -17.09
CA VAL A 260 -1.38 -11.00 -16.89
C VAL A 260 -0.89 -10.67 -15.48
N MET A 261 -1.12 -9.44 -15.03
CA MET A 261 -0.74 -9.01 -13.69
C MET A 261 -1.44 -9.82 -12.59
N THR A 262 -2.76 -9.93 -12.70
CA THR A 262 -3.58 -10.71 -11.76
C THR A 262 -3.21 -12.19 -11.81
N GLY A 263 -2.89 -12.70 -13.01
CA GLY A 263 -2.47 -14.08 -13.24
C GLY A 263 -1.19 -14.45 -12.50
N TYR A 264 -0.17 -13.59 -12.50
CA TYR A 264 1.05 -13.88 -11.73
C TYR A 264 0.79 -13.74 -10.21
N LEU A 265 -0.02 -12.77 -9.76
CA LEU A 265 -0.38 -12.66 -8.34
C LEU A 265 -1.09 -13.94 -7.86
N TRP A 266 -1.96 -14.48 -8.72
CA TRP A 266 -2.68 -15.73 -8.47
C TRP A 266 -1.76 -16.96 -8.51
N ALA A 267 -0.80 -17.02 -9.43
CA ALA A 267 0.13 -18.14 -9.55
C ALA A 267 1.08 -18.25 -8.35
N PHE A 268 1.51 -17.11 -7.79
CA PHE A 268 2.40 -17.04 -6.63
C PHE A 268 1.65 -16.79 -5.31
N ARG A 269 0.40 -17.24 -5.21
CA ARG A 269 -0.40 -17.08 -3.98
C ARG A 269 0.01 -18.02 -2.83
N GLU A 270 0.78 -19.07 -3.12
CA GLU A 270 1.13 -20.11 -2.14
C GLU A 270 -0.13 -20.65 -1.43
N ASP A 271 -0.15 -20.68 -0.10
CA ASP A 271 -1.28 -21.16 0.71
C ASP A 271 -2.36 -20.09 0.96
N TRP A 272 -2.26 -18.91 0.34
CA TRP A 272 -3.21 -17.82 0.51
C TRP A 272 -4.58 -18.17 -0.07
N GLN A 273 -5.59 -18.19 0.81
CA GLN A 273 -6.95 -18.64 0.52
C GLN A 273 -7.78 -17.56 -0.19
N VAL A 274 -7.43 -17.25 -1.45
CA VAL A 274 -8.20 -16.34 -2.30
C VAL A 274 -9.18 -17.09 -3.21
N THR A 275 -10.38 -16.52 -3.35
CA THR A 275 -11.47 -17.10 -4.16
C THR A 275 -11.43 -16.61 -5.61
N GLY A 276 -12.11 -17.34 -6.52
CA GLY A 276 -12.26 -16.91 -7.91
C GLY A 276 -13.00 -15.58 -8.08
N ASN A 277 -13.90 -15.24 -7.15
CA ASN A 277 -14.56 -13.93 -7.14
C ASN A 277 -13.56 -12.81 -6.81
N GLN A 278 -12.69 -13.02 -5.82
CA GLN A 278 -11.61 -12.07 -5.51
C GLN A 278 -10.63 -11.91 -6.67
N PHE A 279 -10.36 -12.98 -7.43
CA PHE A 279 -9.56 -12.90 -8.65
C PHE A 279 -10.19 -11.96 -9.68
N ALA A 280 -11.49 -12.12 -9.98
CA ALA A 280 -12.19 -11.28 -10.95
C ALA A 280 -12.26 -9.81 -10.50
N LEU A 281 -12.51 -9.56 -9.21
CA LEU A 281 -12.51 -8.20 -8.65
C LEU A 281 -11.12 -7.56 -8.68
N THR A 282 -10.07 -8.33 -8.31
CA THR A 282 -8.67 -7.88 -8.39
C THR A 282 -8.30 -7.50 -9.82
N TRP A 283 -8.72 -8.31 -10.79
CA TRP A 283 -8.49 -8.03 -12.21
C TRP A 283 -9.15 -6.72 -12.65
N MET A 284 -10.43 -6.51 -12.32
CA MET A 284 -11.13 -5.28 -12.70
C MET A 284 -10.56 -4.03 -12.01
N ALA A 285 -10.13 -4.14 -10.76
CA ALA A 285 -9.47 -3.04 -10.03
C ALA A 285 -8.13 -2.67 -10.67
N ILE A 286 -7.28 -3.67 -10.97
CA ILE A 286 -6.00 -3.45 -11.65
C ILE A 286 -6.22 -2.90 -13.07
N TRP A 287 -7.24 -3.38 -13.79
CA TRP A 287 -7.61 -2.86 -15.11
C TRP A 287 -7.91 -1.37 -15.06
N LEU A 288 -8.77 -0.94 -14.11
CA LEU A 288 -9.13 0.46 -13.95
C LEU A 288 -7.89 1.33 -13.73
N ALA A 289 -7.02 0.94 -12.80
CA ALA A 289 -5.78 1.66 -12.52
C ALA A 289 -4.81 1.67 -13.72
N MET A 290 -4.63 0.53 -14.40
CA MET A 290 -3.80 0.46 -15.61
C MET A 290 -4.34 1.35 -16.72
N HIS A 291 -5.67 1.43 -16.88
CA HIS A 291 -6.27 2.30 -17.89
C HIS A 291 -6.11 3.78 -17.55
N ILE A 292 -6.24 4.17 -16.27
CA ILE A 292 -5.93 5.53 -15.80
C ILE A 292 -4.48 5.89 -16.15
N HIS A 293 -3.52 5.03 -15.81
CA HIS A 293 -2.11 5.25 -16.13
C HIS A 293 -1.84 5.31 -17.64
N PHE A 294 -2.46 4.45 -18.44
CA PHE A 294 -2.36 4.52 -19.89
C PHE A 294 -2.79 5.89 -20.40
N LEU A 295 -4.00 6.35 -20.03
CA LEU A 295 -4.57 7.61 -20.52
C LEU A 295 -3.69 8.80 -20.12
N LEU A 296 -3.19 8.81 -18.88
CA LEU A 296 -2.27 9.84 -18.40
C LEU A 296 -0.95 9.86 -19.17
N ILE A 297 -0.32 8.69 -19.37
CA ILE A 297 0.96 8.59 -20.07
C ILE A 297 0.78 8.94 -21.56
N ASP A 298 -0.33 8.55 -22.16
CA ASP A 298 -0.62 8.89 -23.55
C ASP A 298 -0.79 10.39 -23.76
N PHE A 299 -1.47 11.05 -22.81
CA PHE A 299 -1.60 12.50 -22.76
C PHE A 299 -0.27 13.20 -22.53
N THR A 300 0.53 12.76 -21.55
CA THR A 300 1.80 13.40 -21.23
C THR A 300 2.80 13.27 -22.37
N THR A 301 2.84 12.13 -23.06
CA THR A 301 3.65 11.94 -24.27
C THR A 301 3.15 12.73 -25.48
N ALA A 302 1.95 13.31 -25.44
CA ALA A 302 1.45 14.24 -26.45
C ALA A 302 1.89 15.69 -26.17
N ILE A 303 2.03 16.04 -24.90
CA ILE A 303 2.29 17.42 -24.47
C ILE A 303 3.77 17.70 -24.23
N ILE A 304 4.45 16.78 -23.56
CA ILE A 304 5.82 16.92 -23.09
C ILE A 304 6.77 16.48 -24.22
N PRO A 305 7.83 17.25 -24.51
CA PRO A 305 8.84 16.82 -25.47
C PRO A 305 9.51 15.50 -25.04
N MET A 306 9.76 14.60 -26.00
CA MET A 306 10.30 13.26 -25.76
C MET A 306 11.51 13.19 -24.80
N PRO A 307 12.50 14.11 -24.84
CA PRO A 307 13.63 14.07 -23.91
C PRO A 307 13.26 14.24 -22.42
N PHE A 308 12.12 14.87 -22.11
CA PHE A 308 11.68 15.12 -20.75
C PHE A 308 10.70 14.08 -20.20
N ILE A 309 10.22 13.16 -21.04
CA ILE A 309 9.30 12.08 -20.63
C ILE A 309 9.87 11.21 -19.50
N PRO A 310 11.14 10.77 -19.54
CA PRO A 310 11.70 9.98 -18.44
C PRO A 310 11.65 10.69 -17.08
N TYR A 311 11.79 12.02 -17.06
CA TYR A 311 11.75 12.83 -15.84
C TYR A 311 10.35 12.81 -15.20
N PHE A 312 9.32 12.95 -16.06
CA PHE A 312 7.93 12.85 -15.63
C PHE A 312 7.58 11.44 -15.14
N ILE A 313 7.91 10.41 -15.93
CA ILE A 313 7.56 9.02 -15.61
C ILE A 313 8.24 8.56 -14.32
N LEU A 314 9.52 8.88 -14.12
CA LEU A 314 10.22 8.56 -12.88
C LEU A 314 9.54 9.19 -11.67
N THR A 315 9.23 10.48 -11.75
CA THR A 315 8.55 11.21 -10.67
C THR A 315 7.17 10.64 -10.40
N TRP A 316 6.41 10.35 -11.45
CA TRP A 316 5.08 9.76 -11.34
C TRP A 316 5.09 8.38 -10.68
N ILE A 317 6.07 7.54 -11.02
CA ILE A 317 6.28 6.23 -10.37
C ILE A 317 6.56 6.41 -8.88
N ILE A 318 7.50 7.30 -8.53
CA ILE A 318 7.91 7.48 -7.14
C ILE A 318 6.78 8.03 -6.28
N LEU A 319 6.00 8.99 -6.78
CA LEU A 319 4.83 9.52 -6.08
C LEU A 319 3.78 8.43 -5.81
N ASN A 320 3.48 7.60 -6.82
CA ASN A 320 2.51 6.51 -6.70
C ASN A 320 2.97 5.42 -5.72
N VAL A 321 4.20 4.92 -5.83
CA VAL A 321 4.67 3.88 -4.91
C VAL A 321 4.82 4.40 -3.47
N THR A 322 5.26 5.64 -3.29
CA THR A 322 5.36 6.25 -1.95
C THR A 322 4.00 6.28 -1.25
N SER A 323 2.91 6.43 -2.01
CA SER A 323 1.54 6.45 -1.48
C SER A 323 1.01 5.10 -0.98
N THR A 324 1.72 3.99 -1.23
CA THR A 324 1.31 2.62 -0.89
C THR A 324 2.30 1.92 0.05
N ILE A 325 3.50 2.46 0.27
CA ILE A 325 4.52 1.81 1.11
C ILE A 325 4.10 1.73 2.58
N GLY A 326 3.41 2.74 3.10
CA GLY A 326 3.05 2.82 4.51
C GLY A 326 1.77 3.59 4.79
N PRO A 327 1.21 3.44 5.99
CA PRO A 327 -0.01 4.12 6.38
C PRO A 327 0.25 5.62 6.61
N PHE A 328 -0.62 6.46 6.03
CA PHE A 328 -0.54 7.92 6.17
C PHE A 328 -0.80 8.45 7.59
N GLU A 329 -1.26 7.60 8.51
CA GLU A 329 -1.34 7.89 9.94
C GLU A 329 0.04 8.03 10.59
N GLN A 330 1.06 7.34 10.07
CA GLN A 330 2.45 7.48 10.51
C GLN A 330 3.20 8.56 9.74
N SER A 331 2.82 8.84 8.49
CA SER A 331 3.51 9.84 7.68
C SER A 331 3.20 11.27 8.13
N PRO A 332 4.17 12.21 8.00
CA PRO A 332 3.91 13.63 8.20
C PRO A 332 2.79 14.14 7.28
N GLY A 333 2.06 15.16 7.73
CA GLY A 333 0.87 15.68 7.02
C GLY A 333 1.09 16.03 5.54
N PHE A 334 2.29 16.48 5.18
CA PHE A 334 2.66 16.77 3.79
C PHE A 334 2.49 15.55 2.85
N TYR A 335 2.86 14.34 3.30
CA TYR A 335 2.81 13.13 2.49
C TYR A 335 1.39 12.58 2.31
N ARG A 336 0.40 13.12 3.04
CA ARG A 336 -1.02 12.79 2.85
C ARG A 336 -1.56 13.27 1.49
N LEU A 337 -0.81 14.09 0.75
CA LEU A 337 -1.08 14.34 -0.67
C LEU A 337 -1.21 13.02 -1.46
N GLY A 338 -0.58 11.95 -0.97
CA GLY A 338 -0.65 10.63 -1.57
C GLY A 338 -2.05 10.04 -1.74
N TYR A 339 -3.08 10.54 -1.03
CA TYR A 339 -4.47 10.13 -1.23
C TYR A 339 -5.01 10.38 -2.65
N VAL A 340 -4.38 11.28 -3.41
CA VAL A 340 -4.78 11.65 -4.78
C VAL A 340 -4.07 10.80 -5.84
N PHE A 341 -3.17 9.89 -5.46
CA PHE A 341 -2.49 9.05 -6.44
C PHE A 341 -3.27 7.75 -6.72
N PRO A 342 -3.40 7.35 -8.00
CA PRO A 342 -4.17 6.15 -8.37
C PRO A 342 -3.69 4.88 -7.68
N ALA A 343 -2.38 4.75 -7.42
CA ALA A 343 -1.83 3.58 -6.73
C ALA A 343 -2.37 3.43 -5.30
N HIS A 344 -2.56 4.53 -4.57
CA HIS A 344 -3.16 4.48 -3.23
C HIS A 344 -4.61 3.99 -3.31
N GLY A 345 -5.41 4.56 -4.21
CA GLY A 345 -6.78 4.12 -4.45
C GLY A 345 -6.86 2.64 -4.84
N LEU A 346 -5.97 2.19 -5.74
CA LEU A 346 -5.87 0.77 -6.12
C LEU A 346 -5.55 -0.11 -4.91
N TYR A 347 -4.56 0.25 -4.10
CA TYR A 347 -4.17 -0.55 -2.94
C TYR A 347 -5.31 -0.69 -1.92
N GLU A 348 -6.02 0.39 -1.63
CA GLU A 348 -7.18 0.36 -0.72
C GLU A 348 -8.31 -0.55 -1.25
N VAL A 349 -8.60 -0.49 -2.56
CA VAL A 349 -9.58 -1.39 -3.21
C VAL A 349 -9.12 -2.85 -3.15
N LEU A 350 -7.83 -3.12 -3.41
CA LEU A 350 -7.27 -4.46 -3.34
C LEU A 350 -7.33 -5.03 -1.92
N LEU A 351 -6.99 -4.23 -0.91
CA LEU A 351 -7.13 -4.63 0.49
C LEU A 351 -8.57 -4.97 0.85
N ASP A 352 -9.55 -4.16 0.44
CA ASP A 352 -10.97 -4.43 0.68
C ASP A 352 -11.41 -5.76 0.04
N ILE A 353 -11.01 -6.02 -1.21
CA ILE A 353 -11.28 -7.28 -1.90
C ILE A 353 -10.65 -8.46 -1.17
N TRP A 354 -9.36 -8.37 -0.83
CA TRP A 354 -8.57 -9.46 -0.24
C TRP A 354 -9.00 -9.81 1.18
N THR A 355 -9.59 -8.84 1.90
CA THR A 355 -10.02 -9.01 3.28
C THR A 355 -11.53 -9.18 3.45
N HIS A 356 -12.28 -9.40 2.37
CA HIS A 356 -13.75 -9.52 2.39
C HIS A 356 -14.45 -8.30 3.03
N GLY A 357 -13.96 -7.09 2.77
CA GLY A 357 -14.53 -5.85 3.29
C GLY A 357 -13.95 -5.38 4.62
N CYS A 358 -12.90 -6.03 5.12
CA CYS A 358 -12.18 -5.67 6.35
C CYS A 358 -11.19 -4.50 6.13
N ASN A 359 -11.62 -3.52 5.34
CA ASN A 359 -10.93 -2.26 5.07
C ASN A 359 -11.94 -1.25 4.46
N PRO A 360 -12.78 -0.57 5.27
CA PRO A 360 -13.93 0.18 4.78
C PRO A 360 -13.55 1.54 4.17
N HIS A 361 -12.53 1.57 3.31
CA HIS A 361 -12.10 2.74 2.55
C HIS A 361 -12.56 2.71 1.08
N LEU A 362 -13.27 1.66 0.68
CA LEU A 362 -13.82 1.49 -0.67
C LEU A 362 -14.69 2.67 -1.11
N TYR A 363 -15.51 3.21 -0.20
CA TYR A 363 -16.40 4.35 -0.45
C TYR A 363 -15.65 5.62 -0.88
N ARG A 364 -14.37 5.76 -0.50
CA ARG A 364 -13.51 6.89 -0.87
C ARG A 364 -12.63 6.54 -2.07
N ALA A 365 -12.04 5.34 -2.07
CA ALA A 365 -11.07 4.93 -3.08
C ALA A 365 -11.68 4.80 -4.48
N LEU A 366 -12.84 4.13 -4.60
CA LEU A 366 -13.46 3.93 -5.92
C LEU A 366 -13.89 5.25 -6.58
N PRO A 367 -14.62 6.18 -5.92
CA PRO A 367 -14.99 7.44 -6.55
C PRO A 367 -13.78 8.27 -7.03
N ILE A 368 -12.67 8.27 -6.27
CA ILE A 368 -11.44 8.95 -6.69
C ILE A 368 -10.89 8.33 -7.98
N LEU A 369 -10.77 7.00 -8.04
CA LEU A 369 -10.32 6.31 -9.24
C LEU A 369 -11.24 6.57 -10.45
N PHE A 370 -12.56 6.57 -10.26
CA PHE A 370 -13.50 6.89 -11.34
C PHE A 370 -13.41 8.34 -11.80
N ALA A 371 -13.19 9.28 -10.87
CA ALA A 371 -12.96 10.69 -11.21
C ALA A 371 -11.66 10.87 -12.01
N GLU A 372 -10.57 10.23 -11.58
CA GLU A 372 -9.30 10.22 -12.32
C GLU A 372 -9.43 9.56 -13.69
N TRP A 373 -10.22 8.49 -13.79
CA TRP A 373 -10.50 7.82 -15.05
C TRP A 373 -11.23 8.74 -16.03
N PHE A 374 -12.26 9.46 -15.56
CA PHE A 374 -12.98 10.43 -16.38
C PHE A 374 -12.06 11.59 -16.82
N VAL A 375 -11.27 12.15 -15.90
CA VAL A 375 -10.26 13.17 -16.22
C VAL A 375 -9.23 12.63 -17.21
N GLY A 376 -8.84 11.36 -17.10
CA GLY A 376 -7.96 10.66 -18.02
C GLY A 376 -8.55 10.59 -19.42
N ILE A 377 -9.84 10.26 -19.57
CA ILE A 377 -10.53 10.23 -20.87
C ILE A 377 -10.52 11.62 -21.51
N VAL A 378 -10.87 12.66 -20.75
CA VAL A 378 -10.86 14.05 -21.25
C VAL A 378 -9.45 14.45 -21.68
N SER A 379 -8.44 14.16 -20.86
CA SER A 379 -7.03 14.45 -21.14
C SER A 379 -6.56 13.72 -22.40
N PHE A 380 -6.93 12.44 -22.55
CA PHE A 380 -6.61 11.65 -23.75
C PHE A 380 -7.16 12.29 -25.03
N VAL A 381 -8.42 12.75 -25.03
CA VAL A 381 -9.02 13.42 -26.19
C VAL A 381 -8.26 14.70 -26.54
N LEU A 382 -7.90 15.52 -25.53
CA LEU A 382 -7.10 16.74 -25.71
C LEU A 382 -5.69 16.43 -26.26
N GLY A 383 -5.04 15.40 -25.72
CA GLY A 383 -3.73 14.95 -26.16
C GLY A 383 -3.73 14.50 -27.62
N MET A 384 -4.76 13.76 -28.03
CA MET A 384 -4.97 13.36 -29.42
C MET A 384 -5.18 14.57 -30.34
N GLY A 385 -5.97 15.56 -29.91
CA GLY A 385 -6.13 16.84 -30.61
C GLY A 385 -4.78 17.49 -30.92
N LYS A 386 -3.94 17.66 -29.89
CA LYS A 386 -2.60 18.26 -30.02
C LYS A 386 -1.69 17.48 -30.98
N ARG A 387 -1.69 16.13 -30.92
CA ARG A 387 -0.86 15.31 -31.83
C ARG A 387 -1.22 15.54 -33.30
N MET A 388 -2.51 15.68 -33.60
CA MET A 388 -3.00 15.91 -34.96
C MET A 388 -2.64 17.31 -35.46
N GLU A 389 -2.77 18.33 -34.62
CA GLU A 389 -2.37 19.71 -34.95
C GLU A 389 -0.88 19.81 -35.32
N VAL A 390 0.00 19.22 -34.50
CA VAL A 390 1.45 19.23 -34.74
C VAL A 390 1.80 18.54 -36.05
N LYS A 391 1.19 17.38 -36.34
CA LYS A 391 1.46 16.66 -37.59
C LYS A 391 0.90 17.41 -38.80
N LEU A 392 -0.30 17.98 -38.72
CA LEU A 392 -0.88 18.79 -39.79
C LEU A 392 0.01 20.01 -40.10
N GLY A 393 0.49 20.71 -39.07
CA GLY A 393 1.44 21.82 -39.21
C GLY A 393 2.72 21.40 -39.93
N SER A 394 3.29 20.24 -39.57
CA SER A 394 4.49 19.70 -40.22
C SER A 394 4.29 19.37 -41.71
N VAL A 395 3.11 18.87 -42.09
CA VAL A 395 2.75 18.55 -43.49
C VAL A 395 2.60 19.84 -44.30
N ILE A 396 1.92 20.85 -43.76
CA ILE A 396 1.76 22.15 -44.41
C ILE A 396 3.12 22.83 -44.61
N GLN A 397 4.01 22.78 -43.61
CA GLN A 397 5.34 23.34 -43.71
C GLN A 397 6.17 22.61 -44.77
N LYS A 398 6.12 21.28 -44.83
CA LYS A 398 6.81 20.48 -45.85
C LYS A 398 6.34 20.86 -47.27
N HIS A 399 5.04 21.03 -47.48
CA HIS A 399 4.48 21.49 -48.76
C HIS A 399 4.90 22.93 -49.13
N ARG A 400 4.95 23.85 -48.16
CA ARG A 400 5.44 25.22 -48.41
C ARG A 400 6.91 25.23 -48.79
N THR A 401 7.76 24.46 -48.09
CA THR A 401 9.17 24.34 -48.43
C THR A 401 9.37 23.72 -49.82
N SER A 402 8.62 22.68 -50.19
CA SER A 402 8.74 22.07 -51.53
C SER A 402 8.33 23.01 -52.65
N HIS A 403 7.32 23.86 -52.44
CA HIS A 403 6.94 24.90 -53.42
C HIS A 403 7.99 26.02 -53.54
N GLN A 404 8.66 26.39 -52.45
CA GLN A 404 9.76 27.36 -52.50
C GLN A 404 11.00 26.82 -53.22
N THR A 405 11.37 25.54 -53.05
CA THR A 405 12.49 24.94 -53.78
C THR A 405 12.19 24.79 -55.27
N THR A 406 10.96 24.38 -55.64
CA THR A 406 10.57 24.27 -57.06
C THR A 406 10.38 25.62 -57.75
N GLY A 407 9.92 26.65 -57.03
CA GLY A 407 9.86 28.02 -57.56
C GLY A 407 11.24 28.65 -57.77
N SER A 408 12.22 28.32 -56.94
CA SER A 408 13.59 28.84 -57.06
C SER A 408 14.34 28.20 -58.26
N SER A 409 14.14 26.89 -58.50
CA SER A 409 14.75 26.20 -59.64
C SER A 409 14.21 26.64 -61.01
N VAL A 410 13.00 27.21 -61.07
CA VAL A 410 12.41 27.74 -62.32
C VAL A 410 12.94 29.14 -62.65
N VAL A 411 13.41 29.90 -61.66
CA VAL A 411 14.04 31.22 -61.86
C VAL A 411 15.50 31.06 -62.31
N GLU A 412 16.20 30.02 -61.85
CA GLU A 412 17.60 29.75 -62.22
C GLU A 412 17.78 29.18 -63.65
N GLN A 413 16.70 28.76 -64.32
CA GLN A 413 16.71 28.32 -65.72
C GLN A 413 16.32 29.41 -66.73
N LYS A 414 16.19 30.67 -66.29
CA LYS A 414 15.77 31.81 -67.14
C LYS A 414 16.76 32.99 -67.18
N VAL A 415 18.04 32.76 -66.87
CA VAL A 415 19.11 33.74 -67.09
C VAL A 415 20.08 33.24 -68.15
#